data_AF-S2DYN2-F1
#
_entry.id   AF-S2DYN2-F1
#
_cell.length_a   1.000
_cell.length_b   1.000
_cell.length_c   1.000
_cell.angle_alpha   90.00
_cell.angle_beta   90.00
_cell.angle_gamma   90.00
#
_symmetry.space_group_name_H-M   'P 1'
#
loop_
_entity.id
_entity.type
_entity.pdbx_description
1 polymer ?
#
loop_
_entity_poly.entity_id
_entity_poly.type
_entity_poly.pdbx_seq_one_letter_code
_entity_poly.pdbx_strand_id
1 'polypeptide(L)' 'MGIELVKNKQSKVSIHPKKSINKIFFEEGKKHGIYLRTLGNIVMIVPPLAISENELDTLLNRTIKTIKSAQNQVL' A
#
# COMPACT_ATOMS: atom_id res chain seq x y z
N MET A 1 4.50 0.07 -10.61
CA MET A 1 3.02 0.15 -10.60
C MET A 1 2.59 0.98 -9.39
N GLY A 2 1.49 1.73 -9.49
CA GLY A 2 0.90 2.46 -8.36
C GLY A 2 -0.52 1.97 -8.07
N ILE A 3 -0.87 1.86 -6.79
CA ILE A 3 -2.24 1.56 -6.32
C ILE A 3 -2.77 2.82 -5.66
N GLU A 4 -3.74 3.48 -6.32
CA GLU A 4 -4.40 4.66 -5.77
C GLU A 4 -5.44 4.27 -4.70
N LEU A 5 -5.34 4.88 -3.53
CA LEU A 5 -6.29 4.72 -2.45
C LEU A 5 -7.37 5.80 -2.53
N VAL A 6 -8.61 5.35 -2.67
CA VAL A 6 -9.79 6.21 -2.74
C VAL A 6 -10.83 5.77 -1.73
N LYS A 7 -11.59 6.74 -1.19
CA LYS A 7 -12.71 6.48 -0.28
C LYS A 7 -13.87 5.78 -1.00
N ASN A 8 -14.09 6.13 -2.27
CA ASN A 8 -15.12 5.54 -3.12
C ASN A 8 -14.54 5.23 -4.51
N LYS A 9 -14.75 3.99 -4.99
CA LYS A 9 -14.16 3.51 -6.24
C LYS A 9 -14.84 4.07 -7.50
N GLN A 10 -16.13 4.41 -7.42
CA GLN A 10 -16.93 4.99 -8.49
C GLN A 10 -16.64 6.49 -8.64
N SER A 11 -16.77 7.26 -7.55
CA SER A 11 -16.58 8.72 -7.58
C SER A 11 -15.12 9.16 -7.44
N LYS A 12 -14.19 8.23 -7.19
CA LYS A 12 -12.74 8.48 -7.02
C LYS A 12 -12.43 9.53 -5.95
N VAL A 13 -13.30 9.68 -4.96
CA VAL A 13 -13.08 10.63 -3.86
C VAL A 13 -11.81 10.25 -3.11
N SER A 14 -10.91 11.22 -2.99
CA SER A 14 -9.61 11.06 -2.35
C SER A 14 -9.73 10.79 -0.84
N ILE A 15 -8.72 10.14 -0.25
CA ILE A 15 -8.62 9.95 1.20
C ILE A 15 -7.84 11.10 1.85
N HIS A 16 -8.23 11.49 3.06
CA HIS A 16 -7.57 12.55 3.83
C HIS A 16 -7.37 12.12 5.30
N PRO A 17 -6.45 11.17 5.55
CA PRO A 17 -6.20 10.70 6.90
C PRO A 17 -5.52 11.76 7.76
N LYS A 18 -5.78 11.70 9.07
CA LYS A 18 -5.16 12.60 10.07
C LYS A 18 -3.65 12.40 10.20
N LYS A 19 -3.16 11.18 9.94
CA LYS A 19 -1.73 10.84 9.94
C LYS A 19 -1.22 10.73 8.51
N SER A 20 0.07 10.99 8.32
CA SER A 20 0.73 10.78 7.03
C SER A 20 0.51 9.35 6.53
N ILE A 21 -0.01 9.22 5.31
CA ILE A 21 -0.21 7.93 4.64
C ILE A 21 1.08 7.14 4.56
N ASN A 22 2.19 7.82 4.26
CA ASN A 22 3.49 7.19 4.18
C ASN A 22 3.85 6.53 5.53
N LYS A 23 3.62 7.23 6.64
CA LYS A 23 3.84 6.67 7.99
C LYS A 23 2.93 5.49 8.28
N ILE A 24 1.64 5.57 7.94
CA ILE A 24 0.69 4.47 8.14
C ILE A 24 1.16 3.21 7.39
N PHE A 25 1.45 3.33 6.10
CA PHE A 25 1.83 2.19 5.26
C PHE A 25 3.24 1.67 5.54
N PHE A 26 4.16 2.53 5.96
CA PHE A 26 5.49 2.10 6.40
C PHE A 26 5.41 1.22 7.65
N GLU A 27 4.69 1.68 8.69
CA GLU A 27 4.54 0.93 9.94
C GLU A 27 3.74 -0.36 9.74
N GLU A 28 2.66 -0.31 8.96
CA GLU A 28 1.83 -1.47 8.70
C GLU A 28 2.50 -2.48 7.76
N GLY A 29 3.26 -2.00 6.77
CA GLY A 29 4.06 -2.85 5.89
C GLY A 29 5.15 -3.59 6.67
N LYS A 30 5.84 -2.89 7.59
CA LYS A 30 6.88 -3.49 8.44
C LYS A 30 6.35 -4.67 9.24
N LYS A 31 5.13 -4.60 9.79
CA LYS A 31 4.48 -5.73 10.49
C LYS A 31 4.24 -6.94 9.59
N HIS A 32 4.02 -6.72 8.30
CA HIS A 32 3.82 -7.77 7.30
C HIS A 32 5.11 -8.18 6.57
N GLY A 33 6.27 -7.66 6.99
CA GLY A 33 7.57 -7.98 6.38
C GLY A 33 7.72 -7.43 4.95
N ILE A 34 7.14 -6.25 4.67
CA ILE A 34 7.27 -5.57 3.37
C ILE A 34 7.53 -4.07 3.59
N TYR A 35 8.39 -3.49 2.76
CA TYR A 35 8.57 -2.05 2.71
C TYR A 35 7.71 -1.47 1.58
N LEU A 36 6.82 -0.53 1.92
CA LEU A 36 5.98 0.18 0.96
C LEU A 36 6.19 1.68 1.10
N ARG A 37 6.43 2.36 -0.02
CA ARG A 37 6.48 3.82 -0.11
C ARG A 37 5.18 4.33 -0.72
N THR A 38 4.73 5.49 -0.26
CA THR A 38 3.60 6.18 -0.90
C THR A 38 4.00 7.53 -1.48
N LEU A 39 3.27 7.93 -2.52
CA LEU A 39 3.30 9.26 -3.12
C LEU A 39 1.87 9.83 -3.03
N GLY A 40 1.64 10.73 -2.08
CA GLY A 40 0.28 11.11 -1.71
C GLY A 40 -0.56 9.88 -1.30
N ASN A 41 -1.67 9.68 -2.00
CA ASN A 41 -2.61 8.58 -1.77
C ASN A 41 -2.29 7.32 -2.60
N ILE A 42 -1.14 7.28 -3.26
CA ILE A 42 -0.75 6.17 -4.13
C ILE A 42 0.30 5.31 -3.42
N VAL A 43 0.03 4.02 -3.24
CA VAL A 43 0.99 3.02 -2.77
C VAL A 43 1.81 2.53 -3.95
N MET A 44 3.14 2.63 -3.85
CA MET A 44 4.05 2.29 -4.94
C MET A 44 4.54 0.84 -4.81
N ILE A 45 4.48 0.10 -5.91
CA ILE A 45 5.07 -1.23 -6.09
C ILE A 45 6.17 -1.11 -7.14
N VAL A 46 7.42 -1.22 -6.68
CA VAL A 46 8.63 -1.09 -7.50
C VAL A 46 9.57 -2.26 -7.16
N PRO A 47 9.33 -3.45 -7.71
CA PRO A 47 10.17 -4.61 -7.44
C PRO A 47 11.51 -4.50 -8.19
N PRO A 48 12.55 -5.23 -7.75
CA PRO A 48 13.77 -5.41 -8.53
C PRO A 48 13.48 -6.08 -9.88
N LEU A 49 14.26 -5.75 -10.91
CA LEU A 49 14.09 -6.35 -12.24
C LEU A 49 14.38 -7.87 -12.27
N ALA A 50 15.18 -8.36 -11.33
CA ALA A 50 15.57 -9.78 -11.21
C ALA A 50 14.66 -10.60 -10.28
N ILE A 51 13.53 -10.05 -9.84
CA ILE A 51 12.60 -10.75 -8.92
C ILE A 51 12.03 -12.00 -9.60
N SER A 52 11.94 -13.12 -8.87
CA SER A 52 11.27 -14.33 -9.34
C SER A 52 9.74 -14.20 -9.23
N GLU A 53 8.99 -15.08 -9.93
CA GLU A 53 7.53 -15.11 -9.84
C GLU A 53 7.04 -15.38 -8.40
N ASN A 54 7.67 -16.30 -7.68
CA ASN A 54 7.31 -16.62 -6.29
C ASN A 54 7.54 -15.43 -5.34
N GLU A 55 8.63 -14.67 -5.54
CA GLU A 55 8.90 -13.47 -4.77
C GLU A 55 7.93 -12.35 -5.12
N LEU A 56 7.55 -12.23 -6.40
CA LEU A 56 6.53 -11.28 -6.84
C LEU A 56 5.17 -11.60 -6.23
N ASP A 57 4.75 -12.87 -6.22
CA ASP A 57 3.53 -13.32 -5.54
C ASP A 57 3.58 -13.01 -4.05
N THR A 58 4.72 -13.23 -3.40
CA THR A 58 4.91 -12.90 -1.99
C THR A 58 4.78 -11.39 -1.74
N LEU A 59 5.39 -10.56 -2.60
CA LEU A 59 5.30 -9.11 -2.56
C LEU A 59 3.84 -8.64 -2.69
N LEU A 60 3.12 -9.14 -3.68
CA LEU A 60 1.72 -8.79 -3.95
C LEU A 60 0.81 -9.22 -2.80
N ASN A 61 0.96 -10.45 -2.31
CA ASN A 61 0.17 -10.97 -1.19
C ASN A 61 0.38 -10.16 0.10
N ARG A 62 1.64 -9.80 0.41
CA ARG A 62 1.95 -8.93 1.57
C ARG A 62 1.43 -7.51 1.38
N THR A 63 1.47 -6.99 0.16
CA THR A 63 0.91 -5.67 -0.17
C THR A 63 -0.60 -5.65 0.07
N ILE A 64 -1.33 -6.66 -0.41
CA ILE A 64 -2.78 -6.79 -0.20
C ILE A 64 -3.13 -6.87 1.29
N LYS A 65 -2.39 -7.69 2.06
CA LYS A 65 -2.56 -7.79 3.51
C LYS A 65 -2.35 -6.45 4.21
N THR A 66 -1.30 -5.72 3.82
CA THR A 66 -0.98 -4.39 4.36
C THR A 66 -2.09 -3.37 4.08
N ILE A 67 -2.57 -3.29 2.84
CA ILE A 67 -3.67 -2.37 2.46
C ILE A 67 -4.94 -2.67 3.27
N LYS A 68 -5.30 -3.95 3.42
CA LYS A 68 -6.47 -4.36 4.20
C LYS A 68 -6.33 -4.00 5.68
N SER A 69 -5.17 -4.24 6.29
CA SER A 69 -4.91 -3.90 7.70
C SER A 69 -4.89 -2.38 7.94
N ALA A 70 -4.36 -1.62 6.98
CA ALA A 70 -4.30 -0.16 7.05
C ALA A 70 -5.67 0.52 6.87
N GLN A 71 -6.71 -0.18 6.39
CA GLN A 71 -8.00 0.39 6.02
C GLN A 71 -8.62 1.24 7.15
N ASN A 72 -8.62 0.75 8.38
CA ASN A 72 -9.19 1.47 9.53
C ASN A 72 -8.40 2.71 9.95
N GLN A 73 -7.16 2.86 9.49
CA GLN A 73 -6.27 3.98 9.81
C GLN A 73 -6.37 5.12 8.77
N VAL A 74 -6.94 4.83 7.59
CA VAL A 74 -7.06 5.77 6.47
C VAL A 74 -8.48 6.29 6.23
N LEU A 75 -9.50 5.66 6.82
CA LEU A 75 -10.90 6.07 6.76
C LEU A 75 -11.25 7.20 7.74
#